data_AF-K7RMV3-F1
#
_entry.id   AF-K7RMV3-F1
#
_cell.length_a   1.000
_cell.length_b   1.000
_cell.length_c   1.000
_cell.angle_alpha   90.00
_cell.angle_beta   90.00
_cell.angle_gamma   90.00
#
_symmetry.space_group_name_H-M   'P 1'
#
loop_
_entity.id
_entity.type
_entity.pdbx_description
1 polymer ?
#
loop_
_entity_poly.entity_id
_entity_poly.type
_entity_poly.pdbx_seq_one_letter_code
_entity_poly.pdbx_strand_id
1 'polypeptide(L)'
;MPSQKPPITYRPGPQMEEWLTEREQLRREDRSLSQAARDELVMMRELAEAELAAHTWTLTELETLSAALEGLPPDLAPTAQVASAVAARPGRTEPEVGGLAAHLGQLSPSADKALSYAVAAHRARGLAGDREGWAAVGVRAR
;
A
#
# COMPACT_ATOMS: atom_id res chain seq x y z
N MET A 1 -10.15 -9.38 -30.34
CA MET A 1 -8.77 -9.60 -29.87
C MET A 1 -8.55 -8.72 -28.65
N PRO A 2 -8.09 -9.24 -27.50
CA PRO A 2 -7.79 -8.38 -26.37
C PRO A 2 -6.64 -7.44 -26.76
N SER A 3 -6.89 -6.14 -26.68
CA SER A 3 -5.88 -5.11 -26.96
C SER A 3 -4.76 -5.26 -25.93
N GLN A 4 -3.57 -5.70 -26.35
CA GLN A 4 -2.41 -5.74 -25.47
C GLN A 4 -2.12 -4.30 -25.03
N LYS A 5 -2.22 -4.04 -23.72
CA LYS A 5 -1.76 -2.77 -23.18
C LYS A 5 -0.28 -2.59 -23.53
N PRO A 6 0.14 -1.39 -23.97
CA PRO A 6 1.53 -1.14 -24.28
C PRO A 6 2.40 -1.40 -23.04
N PRO A 7 3.65 -1.86 -23.22
CA PRO A 7 4.57 -2.06 -22.11
C PRO A 7 4.79 -0.74 -21.37
N ILE A 8 4.73 -0.79 -20.04
CA ILE A 8 5.01 0.36 -19.19
C ILE A 8 6.50 0.68 -19.36
N THR A 9 6.79 1.80 -20.02
CA THR A 9 8.15 2.32 -20.16
C THR A 9 8.36 3.41 -19.13
N TYR A 10 9.31 3.19 -18.21
CA TYR A 10 9.69 4.20 -17.23
C TYR A 10 11.00 4.85 -17.65
N ARG A 11 10.98 6.18 -17.78
CA ARG A 11 12.18 7.00 -17.87
C ARG A 11 12.23 7.86 -16.62
N PRO A 12 13.20 7.67 -15.71
CA PRO A 12 13.35 8.54 -14.56
C PRO A 12 13.58 9.98 -15.01
N GLY A 13 13.04 10.94 -14.24
CA GLY A 13 13.38 12.34 -14.42
C GLY A 13 14.83 12.61 -13.97
N PRO A 14 15.42 13.76 -14.34
CA PRO A 14 16.84 14.04 -14.08
C PRO A 14 17.23 13.92 -12.61
N GLN A 15 16.37 14.34 -11.68
CA GLN A 15 16.61 14.21 -10.24
C GLN A 15 16.68 12.75 -9.76
N MET A 16 15.84 11.87 -10.33
CA MET A 16 15.85 10.45 -10.00
C MET A 16 17.05 9.74 -10.64
N GLU A 17 17.43 10.13 -11.86
CA GLU A 17 18.65 9.64 -12.51
C GLU A 17 19.90 9.99 -11.69
N GLU A 18 20.02 11.22 -11.23
CA GLU A 18 21.12 11.68 -10.37
C GLU A 18 21.16 10.89 -9.07
N TRP A 19 20.03 10.80 -8.35
CA TRP A 19 19.93 10.06 -7.09
C TRP A 19 20.31 8.58 -7.22
N LEU A 20 19.85 7.91 -8.29
CA LEU A 20 20.23 6.52 -8.57
C LEU A 20 21.72 6.40 -8.89
N THR A 21 22.25 7.32 -9.70
CA THR A 21 23.67 7.32 -10.11
C THR A 21 24.60 7.50 -8.91
N GLU A 22 24.33 8.47 -8.04
CA GLU A 22 25.13 8.72 -6.84
C GLU A 22 25.18 7.50 -5.92
N ARG A 23 24.05 6.81 -5.74
CA ARG A 23 23.99 5.61 -4.91
C ARG A 23 24.76 4.44 -5.52
N GLU A 24 24.68 4.24 -6.83
CA GLU A 24 25.47 3.20 -7.50
C GLU A 24 26.97 3.47 -7.39
N GLN A 25 27.40 4.73 -7.51
CA GLN A 25 28.78 5.14 -7.27
C GLN A 25 29.24 4.79 -5.84
N LEU A 26 28.38 5.00 -4.84
CA LEU A 26 28.66 4.62 -3.45
C LEU A 26 28.75 3.09 -3.26
N ARG A 27 27.92 2.32 -3.97
CA ARG A 27 27.96 0.84 -3.95
C ARG A 27 29.18 0.29 -4.67
N ARG A 28 29.78 1.06 -5.57
CA ARG A 28 30.93 0.66 -6.42
C ARG A 28 30.59 -0.53 -7.33
N GLU A 29 29.34 -0.60 -7.77
CA GLU A 29 28.84 -1.65 -8.65
C GLU A 29 28.64 -1.08 -10.05
N ASP A 30 29.01 -1.85 -11.09
CA ASP A 30 28.87 -1.45 -12.49
C ASP A 30 27.52 -1.92 -13.06
N ARG A 31 26.42 -1.45 -12.43
CA ARG A 31 25.06 -1.76 -12.88
C ARG A 31 24.52 -0.67 -13.79
N SER A 32 23.72 -1.07 -14.78
CA SER A 32 22.93 -0.10 -15.56
C SER A 32 21.89 0.60 -14.68
N LEU A 33 21.53 1.85 -15.01
CA LEU A 33 20.47 2.60 -14.31
C LEU A 33 19.13 1.83 -14.25
N SER A 34 18.81 1.09 -15.31
CA SER A 34 17.61 0.25 -15.34
C SER A 34 17.67 -0.89 -14.32
N GLN A 35 18.85 -1.47 -14.09
CA GLN A 35 19.02 -2.50 -13.07
C GLN A 35 18.96 -1.90 -11.66
N ALA A 36 19.65 -0.80 -11.42
CA ALA A 36 19.61 -0.09 -10.15
C ALA A 36 18.17 0.32 -9.77
N ALA A 37 17.40 0.85 -10.72
CA ALA A 37 16.00 1.20 -10.51
C ALA A 37 15.13 -0.02 -10.18
N ARG A 38 15.35 -1.17 -10.83
CA ARG A 38 14.63 -2.42 -10.51
C ARG A 38 14.93 -2.89 -9.10
N ASP A 39 16.20 -2.87 -8.70
CA ASP A 39 16.61 -3.33 -7.38
C ASP A 39 16.04 -2.41 -6.28
N GLU A 40 16.01 -1.10 -6.50
CA GLU A 40 15.33 -0.16 -5.60
C GLU A 40 13.81 -0.42 -5.53
N LEU A 41 13.15 -0.74 -6.64
CA LEU A 41 11.72 -1.10 -6.63
C LEU A 41 11.46 -2.41 -5.87
N VAL A 42 12.34 -3.40 -6.01
CA VAL A 42 12.28 -4.65 -5.24
C VAL A 42 12.42 -4.34 -3.74
N MET A 43 13.43 -3.55 -3.36
CA MET A 43 13.64 -3.13 -1.97
C MET A 43 12.41 -2.39 -1.43
N MET A 44 11.84 -1.45 -2.19
CA MET A 44 10.66 -0.71 -1.75
C MET A 44 9.43 -1.59 -1.60
N ARG A 45 9.25 -2.60 -2.46
CA ARG A 45 8.20 -3.60 -2.29
C ARG A 45 8.40 -4.40 -1.00
N GLU A 46 9.60 -4.92 -0.77
CA GLU A 46 9.91 -5.72 0.42
C GLU A 46 9.75 -4.90 1.71
N LEU A 47 10.19 -3.64 1.70
CA LEU A 47 9.98 -2.71 2.81
C LEU A 47 8.49 -2.50 3.07
N ALA A 48 7.70 -2.23 2.03
CA ALA A 48 6.27 -2.00 2.16
C ALA A 48 5.52 -3.23 2.70
N GLU A 49 5.87 -4.43 2.24
CA GLU A 49 5.33 -5.70 2.75
C GLU A 49 5.72 -5.94 4.22
N ALA A 50 6.98 -5.68 4.58
CA ALA A 50 7.46 -5.85 5.95
C ALA A 50 6.82 -4.86 6.93
N GLU A 51 6.72 -3.59 6.53
CA GLU A 51 6.09 -2.55 7.35
C GLU A 51 4.59 -2.82 7.51
N LEU A 52 3.87 -3.21 6.45
CA LEU A 52 2.45 -3.61 6.58
C LEU A 52 2.28 -4.81 7.52
N ALA A 53 3.13 -5.82 7.39
CA ALA A 53 3.08 -7.02 8.22
C ALA A 53 3.39 -6.74 9.71
N ALA A 54 4.02 -5.61 10.04
CA ALA A 54 4.24 -5.20 11.44
C ALA A 54 2.93 -4.82 12.15
N HIS A 55 1.87 -4.54 11.40
CA HIS A 55 0.55 -4.18 11.94
C HIS A 55 -0.38 -5.40 11.96
N THR A 56 -1.19 -5.50 13.01
CA THR A 56 -2.23 -6.53 13.14
C THR A 56 -3.60 -5.86 13.23
N TRP A 57 -4.49 -6.27 12.35
CA TRP A 57 -5.79 -5.64 12.12
C TRP A 57 -6.92 -6.53 12.59
N THR A 58 -7.97 -5.94 13.16
CA THR A 58 -9.22 -6.66 13.37
C THR A 58 -9.99 -6.80 12.06
N LEU A 59 -10.82 -7.84 11.94
CA LEU A 59 -11.69 -7.98 10.77
C LEU A 59 -12.62 -6.77 10.59
N THR A 60 -13.13 -6.19 11.67
CA THR A 60 -13.99 -5.00 11.63
C THR A 60 -13.27 -3.75 11.11
N GLU A 61 -12.00 -3.55 11.48
CA GLU A 61 -11.17 -2.47 10.91
C GLU A 61 -11.02 -2.65 9.40
N LEU A 62 -10.72 -3.86 8.96
CA LEU A 62 -10.50 -4.19 7.55
C LEU A 62 -11.78 -4.09 6.72
N GLU A 63 -12.92 -4.53 7.25
CA GLU A 63 -14.23 -4.34 6.63
C GLU A 63 -14.58 -2.86 6.50
N THR A 64 -14.34 -2.07 7.55
CA THR A 64 -14.62 -0.63 7.54
C THR A 64 -13.74 0.09 6.52
N LEU A 65 -12.45 -0.23 6.46
CA LEU A 65 -11.52 0.25 5.44
C LEU A 65 -11.93 -0.19 4.04
N SER A 66 -12.33 -1.45 3.89
CA SER A 66 -12.80 -2.01 2.63
C SER A 66 -14.10 -1.36 2.14
N ALA A 67 -15.00 -0.91 3.02
CA ALA A 67 -16.13 -0.09 2.59
C ALA A 67 -15.68 1.34 2.23
N ALA A 68 -14.77 1.91 3.02
CA ALA A 68 -14.34 3.30 2.88
C ALA A 68 -13.56 3.58 1.58
N LEU A 69 -12.72 2.63 1.17
CA LEU A 69 -11.89 2.72 -0.02
C LEU A 69 -12.60 2.18 -1.28
N GLU A 70 -13.91 1.92 -1.23
CA GLU A 70 -14.65 1.43 -2.40
C GLU A 70 -14.72 2.51 -3.49
N GLY A 71 -14.40 2.14 -4.73
CA GLY A 71 -14.40 3.05 -5.87
C GLY A 71 -13.27 4.09 -5.89
N LEU A 72 -12.46 4.17 -4.82
CA LEU A 72 -11.26 5.00 -4.76
C LEU A 72 -10.08 4.25 -5.37
N PRO A 73 -9.28 4.89 -6.24
CA PRO A 73 -8.07 4.27 -6.75
C PRO A 73 -6.99 4.23 -5.65
N PRO A 74 -6.20 3.14 -5.59
CA PRO A 74 -5.35 2.85 -4.44
C PRO A 74 -4.17 3.83 -4.27
N ASP A 75 -3.92 4.69 -5.24
CA ASP A 75 -2.84 5.68 -5.28
C ASP A 75 -3.23 7.08 -4.82
N LEU A 76 -4.53 7.38 -4.68
CA LEU A 76 -5.01 8.77 -4.56
C LEU A 76 -5.27 9.26 -3.13
N ALA A 77 -5.27 8.41 -2.10
CA ALA A 77 -5.56 8.88 -0.74
C ALA A 77 -4.79 8.13 0.36
N PRO A 78 -4.18 8.84 1.33
CA PRO A 78 -3.71 8.23 2.55
C PRO A 78 -4.87 7.56 3.29
N THR A 79 -4.73 6.30 3.66
CA THR A 79 -5.81 5.50 4.25
C THR A 79 -6.30 6.14 5.55
N ALA A 80 -5.39 6.77 6.30
CA ALA A 80 -5.72 7.53 7.51
C ALA A 80 -6.72 8.68 7.27
N GLN A 81 -6.61 9.40 6.15
CA GLN A 81 -7.54 10.49 5.82
C GLN A 81 -8.91 9.95 5.42
N VAL A 82 -8.94 8.88 4.63
CA VAL A 82 -10.19 8.23 4.21
C VAL A 82 -10.95 7.68 5.42
N ALA A 83 -10.25 6.99 6.32
CA ALA A 83 -10.86 6.46 7.53
C ALA A 83 -11.33 7.58 8.46
N SER A 84 -10.56 8.67 8.62
CA SER A 84 -10.98 9.84 9.42
C SER A 84 -12.21 10.54 8.84
N ALA A 85 -12.40 10.51 7.52
CA ALA A 85 -13.61 11.03 6.88
C ALA A 85 -14.82 10.09 7.10
N VAL A 86 -14.62 8.76 7.04
CA VAL A 86 -15.68 7.78 7.35
C VAL A 86 -16.05 7.79 8.83
N ALA A 87 -15.06 7.95 9.68
CA ALA A 87 -15.14 8.14 11.12
C ALA A 87 -16.09 9.27 11.51
N ALA A 88 -15.99 10.40 10.81
CA ALA A 88 -16.81 11.58 11.07
C ALA A 88 -18.28 11.44 10.61
N ARG A 89 -18.70 10.29 10.05
CA ARG A 89 -20.07 10.09 9.56
C ARG A 89 -21.03 9.71 10.69
N PRO A 90 -22.27 10.24 10.71
CA PRO A 90 -23.27 9.91 11.74
C PRO A 90 -23.60 8.41 11.79
N GLY A 91 -23.76 7.85 12.99
CA GLY A 91 -24.22 6.47 13.20
C GLY A 91 -23.12 5.42 13.39
N ARG A 92 -21.84 5.81 13.43
CA ARG A 92 -20.73 4.95 13.88
C ARG A 92 -20.41 5.22 15.36
N THR A 93 -19.95 4.20 16.07
CA THR A 93 -19.56 4.33 17.49
C THR A 93 -18.17 4.99 17.58
N GLU A 94 -18.03 6.05 18.38
CA GLU A 94 -16.75 6.76 18.59
C GLU A 94 -15.56 5.85 18.94
N PRO A 95 -15.69 4.78 19.77
CA PRO A 95 -14.56 3.94 20.15
C PRO A 95 -13.97 3.12 18.99
N GLU A 96 -14.81 2.54 18.13
CA GLU A 96 -14.37 1.77 16.95
C GLU A 96 -13.69 2.69 15.93
N VAL A 97 -14.26 3.87 15.80
CA VAL A 97 -13.87 4.90 14.87
C VAL A 97 -12.54 5.57 15.26
N GLY A 98 -12.41 5.98 16.53
CA GLY A 98 -11.19 6.57 17.06
C GLY A 98 -10.04 5.56 17.07
N GLY A 99 -10.33 4.29 17.34
CA GLY A 99 -9.36 3.19 17.27
C GLY A 99 -8.78 3.02 15.88
N LEU A 100 -9.62 2.95 14.84
CA LEU A 100 -9.17 2.80 13.46
C LEU A 100 -8.32 3.99 13.00
N ALA A 101 -8.77 5.23 13.25
CA ALA A 101 -8.02 6.43 12.86
C ALA A 101 -6.67 6.52 13.58
N ALA A 102 -6.62 6.17 14.88
CA ALA A 102 -5.37 6.12 15.63
C ALA A 102 -4.42 5.04 15.11
N HIS A 103 -4.93 3.85 14.78
CA HIS A 103 -4.13 2.76 14.22
C HIS A 103 -3.54 3.14 12.85
N LEU A 104 -4.34 3.77 11.99
CA LEU A 104 -3.87 4.26 10.69
C LEU A 104 -2.86 5.41 10.82
N GLY A 105 -2.98 6.25 11.85
CA GLY A 105 -2.01 7.30 12.17
C GLY A 105 -0.64 6.78 12.60
N GLN A 106 -0.51 5.48 12.88
CA GLN A 106 0.76 4.82 13.20
C GLN A 106 1.46 4.23 11.98
N LEU A 107 0.82 4.21 10.81
CA LEU A 107 1.42 3.65 9.60
C LEU A 107 2.50 4.58 9.07
N SER A 108 3.61 3.98 8.61
CA SER A 108 4.54 4.65 7.72
C SER A 108 3.86 4.95 6.37
N PRO A 109 4.40 5.86 5.55
CA PRO A 109 3.91 6.07 4.18
C PRO A 109 3.93 4.80 3.32
N SER A 110 4.91 3.90 3.50
CA SER A 110 4.98 2.66 2.72
C SER A 110 3.92 1.65 3.18
N ALA A 111 3.72 1.50 4.49
CA ALA A 111 2.67 0.64 5.04
C ALA A 111 1.26 1.13 4.66
N ASP A 112 1.03 2.44 4.73
CA ASP A 112 -0.24 3.07 4.32
C ASP A 112 -0.56 2.78 2.85
N LYS A 113 0.43 2.95 1.98
CA LYS A 113 0.28 2.63 0.55
C LYS A 113 0.10 1.14 0.31
N ALA A 114 0.87 0.30 0.99
CA ALA A 114 0.73 -1.15 0.90
C ALA A 114 -0.67 -1.63 1.31
N LEU A 115 -1.21 -1.07 2.41
CA LEU A 115 -2.56 -1.38 2.88
C LEU A 115 -3.63 -1.03 1.83
N SER A 116 -3.55 0.17 1.24
CA SER A 116 -4.47 0.60 0.18
C SER A 116 -4.47 -0.38 -1.01
N TYR A 117 -3.29 -0.80 -1.46
CA TYR A 117 -3.16 -1.82 -2.52
C TYR A 117 -3.63 -3.21 -2.08
N ALA A 118 -3.38 -3.62 -0.85
CA ALA A 118 -3.83 -4.91 -0.31
C ALA A 118 -5.35 -4.99 -0.26
N VAL A 119 -6.02 -3.92 0.21
CA VAL A 119 -7.48 -3.79 0.20
C VAL A 119 -8.04 -3.84 -1.23
N ALA A 120 -7.44 -3.10 -2.16
CA ALA A 120 -7.84 -3.14 -3.56
C ALA A 120 -7.67 -4.55 -4.16
N ALA A 121 -6.55 -5.23 -3.87
CA ALA A 121 -6.27 -6.58 -4.34
C ALA A 121 -7.23 -7.62 -3.73
N HIS A 122 -7.57 -7.49 -2.45
CA HIS A 122 -8.51 -8.37 -1.75
C HIS A 122 -9.86 -8.37 -2.46
N ARG A 123 -10.39 -7.18 -2.74
CA ARG A 123 -11.65 -7.02 -3.48
C ARG A 123 -11.56 -7.49 -4.92
N ALA A 124 -10.51 -7.09 -5.64
CA ALA A 124 -10.34 -7.47 -7.06
C ALA A 124 -10.27 -8.98 -7.26
N ARG A 125 -9.79 -9.73 -6.26
CA ARG A 125 -9.72 -11.19 -6.24
C ARG A 125 -10.96 -11.85 -5.65
N GLY A 126 -11.91 -11.09 -5.11
CA GLY A 126 -13.12 -11.63 -4.47
C GLY A 126 -12.83 -12.54 -3.27
N LEU A 127 -11.80 -12.20 -2.48
CA LEU A 127 -11.40 -13.02 -1.34
C LEU A 127 -12.40 -12.91 -0.18
N ALA A 128 -12.46 -13.97 0.63
CA ALA A 128 -13.29 -13.98 1.83
C ALA A 128 -12.86 -12.88 2.82
N GLY A 129 -13.81 -12.33 3.57
CA GLY A 129 -13.56 -11.33 4.62
C GLY A 129 -12.97 -11.90 5.91
N ASP A 130 -12.42 -13.11 5.87
CA ASP A 130 -11.83 -13.79 7.02
C ASP A 130 -10.30 -13.62 7.07
N ARG A 131 -9.66 -14.20 8.11
CA ARG A 131 -8.21 -14.07 8.31
C ARG A 131 -7.40 -14.63 7.14
N GLU A 132 -7.86 -15.70 6.50
CA GLU A 132 -7.14 -16.33 5.39
C GLU A 132 -7.22 -15.49 4.12
N GLY A 133 -8.39 -14.92 3.82
CA GLY A 133 -8.56 -13.99 2.71
C GLY A 133 -7.67 -12.74 2.85
N TRP A 134 -7.54 -12.19 4.05
CA TRP A 134 -6.63 -11.06 4.30
C TRP A 134 -5.16 -11.45 4.28
N ALA A 135 -4.80 -12.64 4.77
CA ALA A 135 -3.43 -13.14 4.71
C ALA A 135 -2.95 -13.33 3.25
N ALA A 136 -3.85 -13.72 2.34
CA ALA A 136 -3.54 -13.87 0.91
C ALA A 136 -3.18 -12.56 0.18
N VAL A 137 -3.37 -11.40 0.81
CA VAL A 137 -2.91 -10.09 0.33
C VAL A 137 -1.88 -9.44 1.26
N GLY A 138 -1.27 -10.22 2.16
CA GLY A 138 -0.19 -9.76 3.03
C GLY A 138 -0.65 -9.02 4.29
N VAL A 139 -1.94 -9.02 4.61
CA VAL A 139 -2.49 -8.36 5.81
C VAL A 139 -2.61 -9.38 6.94
N ARG A 140 -2.07 -9.04 8.13
CA ARG A 140 -2.26 -9.86 9.34
C ARG A 140 -3.55 -9.47 10.04
N ALA A 141 -4.51 -10.40 10.07
CA ALA A 141 -5.80 -10.21 10.72
C ALA A 141 -5.92 -10.99 12.04
N ARG A 142 -6.59 -10.40 13.03
CA ARG A 142 -6.98 -11.00 14.32
C ARG A 142 -8.50 -11.00 14.49
#